data_AF-A0ABD1EPS8-F1
#
_entry.id   AF-A0ABD1EPS8-F1
#
_cell.length_a   1.000
_cell.length_b   1.000
_cell.length_c   1.000
_cell.angle_alpha   90.00
_cell.angle_beta   90.00
_cell.angle_gamma   90.00
#
_symmetry.space_group_name_H-M   'P 1'
#
loop_
_entity.id
_entity.type
_entity.pdbx_description
1 polymer ?
#
loop_
_entity_poly.entity_id
_entity_poly.type
_entity_poly.pdbx_seq_one_letter_code
_entity_poly.pdbx_strand_id
1 'polypeptide(L)'
;MTGKRSRSFKCAVHHRDREVSSENDFHLLLVEPPLFRRMVTIVADEFLTDDRDRKYYADHYTCCPPPFFIIIITLIELGCFIYYSVSTGEVNPAGPVPTESIFIYRPDKRIEIWRFLFYMLLHAGWLHLGFNLVVQLLVGLPLEMVHGSGRVALIYIAGVIAGSLGTSVFDTDVYLVGASGGVYALLAAHLANVLLNYNNMQCGILRLFGIFAIASCDVGYAIYSRYAEEIMGPPVSYVAHLTGALAGLTIGLLVLKNFEQKLHEQLLWWIALGVYAACTIFAILFNVLNPTVEQIENLGDGVNSQYVYNRFGV
;
A
#
# COMPACT_ATOMS: atom_id res chain seq x y z
N MET A 1 22.44 -42.35 -10.13
CA MET A 1 22.36 -41.94 -11.55
C MET A 1 22.63 -40.44 -11.63
N THR A 2 23.79 -40.05 -12.14
CA THR A 2 24.18 -38.65 -12.29
C THR A 2 23.46 -38.07 -13.51
N GLY A 3 22.51 -37.16 -13.29
CA GLY A 3 21.63 -36.56 -14.31
C GLY A 3 22.33 -35.58 -15.26
N LYS A 4 23.53 -35.92 -15.77
CA LYS A 4 24.20 -35.12 -16.79
C LYS A 4 23.57 -35.40 -18.16
N ARG A 5 22.57 -34.60 -18.53
CA ARG A 5 22.00 -34.59 -19.88
C ARG A 5 23.12 -34.37 -20.91
N SER A 6 23.12 -35.15 -21.99
CA SER A 6 24.15 -35.10 -23.04
C SER A 6 24.20 -33.72 -23.71
N ARG A 7 25.38 -33.34 -24.22
CA ARG A 7 25.55 -32.08 -24.97
C ARG A 7 24.62 -31.99 -26.18
N SER A 8 24.38 -33.11 -26.85
CA SER A 8 23.44 -33.21 -27.97
C SER A 8 22.00 -32.89 -27.57
N PHE A 9 21.56 -33.30 -26.37
CA PHE A 9 20.24 -32.95 -25.85
C PHE A 9 20.11 -31.44 -25.59
N LYS A 10 21.16 -30.81 -25.06
CA LYS A 10 21.19 -29.35 -24.87
C LYS A 10 21.12 -28.61 -26.21
N CYS A 11 21.87 -29.08 -27.21
CA CYS A 11 21.85 -28.50 -28.55
C CYS A 11 20.45 -28.59 -29.19
N ALA A 12 19.77 -29.74 -29.06
CA ALA A 12 18.43 -29.92 -29.59
C ALA A 12 17.37 -29.02 -28.93
N VAL A 13 17.52 -28.72 -27.63
CA VAL A 13 16.63 -27.78 -26.92
C VAL A 13 16.86 -26.34 -27.41
N HIS A 14 18.10 -25.89 -27.51
CA HIS A 14 18.41 -24.52 -27.97
C HIS A 14 18.17 -24.30 -29.47
N HIS A 15 18.20 -25.36 -30.28
CA HIS A 15 17.86 -25.29 -31.71
C HIS A 15 16.37 -25.02 -31.94
N ARG A 16 15.49 -25.38 -30.99
CA ARG A 16 14.06 -25.07 -31.01
C ARG A 16 13.78 -23.59 -30.72
N ASP A 17 14.65 -22.97 -29.92
CA ASP A 17 14.59 -21.54 -29.56
C ASP A 17 15.36 -20.64 -30.55
N ARG A 18 15.91 -21.20 -31.64
CA ARG A 18 16.73 -20.53 -32.69
C ARG A 18 18.02 -19.86 -32.18
N GLU A 19 18.47 -20.16 -30.96
CA GLU A 19 19.65 -19.51 -30.37
C GLU A 19 20.99 -20.17 -30.74
N VAL A 20 20.99 -21.40 -31.29
CA VAL A 20 22.23 -22.14 -31.59
C VAL A 20 22.06 -23.01 -32.85
N SER A 21 23.00 -22.90 -33.80
CA SER A 21 22.97 -23.62 -35.09
C SER A 21 23.98 -24.78 -35.20
N SER A 22 24.94 -24.88 -34.28
CA SER A 22 26.06 -25.83 -34.33
C SER A 22 26.61 -26.18 -32.94
N GLU A 23 27.18 -27.38 -32.78
CA GLU A 23 27.87 -27.79 -31.54
C GLU A 23 29.11 -26.92 -31.22
N ASN A 24 29.64 -26.18 -32.20
CA ASN A 24 30.76 -25.25 -32.03
C ASN A 24 30.31 -23.81 -31.71
N ASP A 25 29.01 -23.51 -31.74
CA ASP A 25 28.42 -22.21 -31.40
C ASP A 25 28.23 -22.01 -29.89
N PHE A 26 28.77 -22.92 -29.05
CA PHE A 26 28.73 -22.81 -27.58
C PHE A 26 29.59 -21.66 -27.01
N HIS A 27 29.95 -20.66 -27.83
CA HIS A 27 30.10 -19.32 -27.31
C HIS A 27 28.69 -18.79 -27.00
N LEU A 28 28.18 -19.16 -25.83
CA LEU A 28 27.16 -18.38 -25.14
C LEU A 28 27.74 -16.96 -25.04
N LEU A 29 27.46 -16.14 -26.05
CA LEU A 29 27.53 -14.70 -25.93
C LEU A 29 26.46 -14.38 -24.90
N LEU A 30 26.86 -14.44 -23.63
CA LEU A 30 26.14 -13.85 -22.51
C LEU A 30 26.21 -12.34 -22.73
N VAL A 31 25.50 -11.87 -23.76
CA VAL A 31 25.18 -10.47 -23.90
C VAL A 31 24.41 -10.15 -22.63
N GLU A 32 25.01 -9.33 -21.78
CA GLU A 32 24.37 -8.94 -20.54
C GLU A 32 22.98 -8.39 -20.90
N PRO A 33 21.92 -8.89 -20.25
CA PRO A 33 20.59 -8.38 -20.54
C PRO A 33 20.56 -6.87 -20.28
N PRO A 34 19.85 -6.09 -21.13
CA PRO A 34 19.72 -4.66 -20.91
C PRO A 34 19.14 -4.37 -19.53
N LEU A 35 19.45 -3.21 -18.96
CA LEU A 35 19.00 -2.81 -17.61
C LEU A 35 17.50 -3.01 -17.40
N PHE A 36 16.70 -2.70 -18.41
CA PHE A 36 15.26 -2.92 -18.39
C PHE A 36 14.88 -4.39 -18.18
N ARG A 37 15.49 -5.31 -18.95
CA ARG A 37 15.21 -6.75 -18.81
C ARG A 37 15.69 -7.27 -17.45
N ARG A 38 16.84 -6.79 -16.94
CA ARG A 38 17.30 -7.09 -15.58
C ARG A 38 16.28 -6.65 -14.52
N MET A 39 15.77 -5.42 -14.62
CA MET A 39 14.76 -4.89 -13.71
C MET A 39 13.48 -5.73 -13.73
N VAL A 40 12.96 -6.06 -14.92
CA VAL A 40 11.75 -6.88 -15.06
C VAL A 40 11.96 -8.28 -14.46
N THR A 41 13.13 -8.90 -14.67
CA THR A 41 13.45 -10.20 -14.04
C THR A 41 13.46 -10.10 -12.52
N ILE A 42 14.07 -9.05 -11.96
CA ILE A 42 14.07 -8.82 -10.50
C ILE A 42 12.64 -8.67 -9.98
N VAL A 43 11.79 -7.88 -10.65
CA VAL A 43 10.37 -7.71 -10.29
C VAL A 43 9.62 -9.05 -10.36
N ALA A 44 9.86 -9.84 -11.40
CA ALA A 44 9.25 -11.15 -11.56
C ALA A 44 9.65 -12.08 -10.41
N ASP A 45 10.94 -12.16 -10.08
CA ASP A 45 11.45 -12.99 -8.98
C ASP A 45 10.96 -12.51 -7.61
N GLU A 46 10.67 -11.21 -7.48
CA GLU A 46 10.18 -10.61 -6.24
C GLU A 46 8.70 -10.93 -5.97
N PHE A 47 7.86 -10.98 -7.01
CA PHE A 47 6.40 -11.05 -6.86
C PHE A 47 5.75 -12.31 -7.42
N LEU A 48 6.37 -12.99 -8.39
CA LEU A 48 5.87 -14.23 -8.97
C LEU A 48 6.50 -15.45 -8.30
N THR A 49 5.77 -16.56 -8.34
CA THR A 49 5.98 -17.69 -7.45
C THR A 49 6.51 -18.90 -8.21
N ASP A 50 6.00 -19.12 -9.42
CA ASP A 50 6.42 -20.20 -10.33
C ASP A 50 7.53 -19.75 -11.28
N ASP A 51 8.56 -20.58 -11.46
CA ASP A 51 9.71 -20.29 -12.31
C ASP A 51 9.33 -20.13 -13.79
N ARG A 52 8.32 -20.87 -14.28
CA ARG A 52 7.79 -20.70 -15.63
C ARG A 52 7.12 -19.36 -15.76
N ASP A 53 6.33 -18.94 -14.77
CA ASP A 53 5.60 -17.67 -14.81
C ASP A 53 6.55 -16.48 -14.68
N ARG A 54 7.60 -16.58 -13.85
CA ARG A 54 8.71 -15.60 -13.78
C ARG A 54 9.37 -15.40 -15.13
N LYS A 55 9.79 -16.51 -15.77
CA LYS A 55 10.44 -16.48 -17.07
C LYS A 55 9.49 -15.95 -18.14
N TYR A 56 8.26 -16.44 -18.18
CA TYR A 56 7.23 -15.98 -19.12
C TYR A 56 6.99 -14.48 -19.00
N TYR A 57 6.82 -13.98 -17.78
CA TYR A 57 6.65 -12.56 -17.50
C TYR A 57 7.88 -11.76 -17.95
N ALA A 58 9.09 -12.17 -17.56
CA ALA A 58 10.32 -11.48 -17.93
C ALA A 58 10.58 -11.43 -19.44
N ASP A 59 10.15 -12.47 -20.18
CA ASP A 59 10.33 -12.56 -21.63
C ASP A 59 9.23 -11.83 -22.43
N HIS A 60 8.02 -11.67 -21.86
CA HIS A 60 6.86 -11.09 -22.56
C HIS A 60 6.40 -9.73 -22.03
N TYR A 61 7.01 -9.20 -20.97
CA TYR A 61 6.64 -7.90 -20.44
C TYR A 61 7.01 -6.79 -21.43
N THR A 62 5.98 -6.05 -21.87
CA THR A 62 6.10 -5.00 -22.90
C THR A 62 5.83 -3.59 -22.36
N CYS A 63 5.83 -3.41 -21.02
CA CYS A 63 5.31 -2.21 -20.36
C CYS A 63 3.82 -1.95 -20.61
N CYS A 64 3.06 -2.96 -21.06
CA CYS A 64 1.64 -2.85 -21.36
C CYS A 64 0.84 -3.88 -20.55
N PRO A 65 -0.09 -3.45 -19.67
CA PRO A 65 -0.36 -2.05 -19.32
C PRO A 65 0.76 -1.45 -18.44
N PRO A 66 1.11 -0.16 -18.62
CA PRO A 66 2.12 0.49 -17.78
C PRO A 66 1.55 0.77 -16.38
N PRO A 67 2.42 0.88 -15.36
CA PRO A 67 2.00 1.10 -13.97
C PRO A 67 1.61 2.56 -13.72
N PHE A 68 0.44 2.97 -14.21
CA PHE A 68 -0.01 4.36 -14.12
C PHE A 68 -0.42 4.81 -12.71
N PHE A 69 -1.07 3.95 -11.92
CA PHE A 69 -1.69 4.36 -10.66
C PHE A 69 -0.67 4.89 -9.65
N ILE A 70 0.38 4.10 -9.36
CA ILE A 70 1.39 4.47 -8.37
C ILE A 70 2.17 5.70 -8.83
N ILE A 71 2.48 5.82 -10.12
CA ILE A 71 3.15 7.00 -10.67
C ILE A 71 2.26 8.23 -10.51
N ILE A 72 0.99 8.15 -10.89
CA ILE A 72 0.05 9.27 -10.84
C ILE A 72 -0.16 9.72 -9.39
N ILE A 73 -0.43 8.81 -8.46
CA ILE A 73 -0.69 9.19 -7.07
C ILE A 73 0.55 9.80 -6.41
N THR A 74 1.75 9.25 -6.66
CA THR A 74 3.04 9.83 -6.22
C THR A 74 3.20 11.27 -6.73
N LEU A 75 2.91 11.53 -8.00
CA LEU A 75 3.02 12.87 -8.58
C LEU A 75 2.01 13.85 -7.98
N ILE A 76 0.78 13.40 -7.70
CA ILE A 76 -0.25 14.22 -7.05
C ILE A 76 0.18 14.57 -5.62
N GLU A 77 0.63 13.59 -4.83
CA GLU A 77 1.11 13.80 -3.46
C GLU A 77 2.28 14.79 -3.41
N LEU A 78 3.26 14.61 -4.32
CA LEU A 78 4.40 15.52 -4.46
C LEU A 78 3.93 16.94 -4.85
N GLY A 79 3.00 17.06 -5.80
CA GLY A 79 2.43 18.33 -6.22
C GLY A 79 1.69 19.05 -5.10
N CYS A 80 0.86 18.33 -4.33
CA CYS A 80 0.17 18.87 -3.16
C CYS A 80 1.17 19.34 -2.09
N PHE A 81 2.21 18.56 -1.81
CA PHE A 81 3.24 18.94 -0.84
C PHE A 81 4.01 20.20 -1.28
N ILE A 82 4.41 20.28 -2.55
CA ILE A 82 5.07 21.47 -3.10
C ILE A 82 4.15 22.69 -2.98
N TYR A 83 2.88 22.56 -3.35
CA TYR A 83 1.90 23.63 -3.25
C TYR A 83 1.80 24.19 -1.82
N TYR A 84 1.63 23.32 -0.81
CA TYR A 84 1.53 23.78 0.57
C TYR A 84 2.85 24.34 1.10
N SER A 85 3.99 23.73 0.76
CA SER A 85 5.31 24.24 1.15
C SER A 85 5.59 25.63 0.61
N VAL A 86 5.23 25.89 -0.65
CA VAL A 86 5.37 27.21 -1.27
C VAL A 86 4.38 28.21 -0.66
N SER A 87 3.15 27.78 -0.38
CA SER A 87 2.10 28.64 0.17
C SER A 87 2.40 29.09 1.60
N THR A 88 3.00 28.22 2.42
CA THR A 88 3.39 28.56 3.81
C THR A 88 4.79 29.15 3.90
N GLY A 89 5.63 28.97 2.87
CA GLY A 89 7.04 29.38 2.90
C GLY A 89 7.92 28.49 3.78
N GLU A 90 7.47 27.26 4.09
CA GLU A 90 8.16 26.34 5.00
C GLU A 90 8.45 25.00 4.32
N VAL A 91 9.67 24.48 4.54
CA VAL A 91 10.08 23.12 4.16
C VAL A 91 10.87 22.52 5.31
N ASN A 92 10.18 21.86 6.24
CA ASN A 92 10.77 21.28 7.44
C ASN A 92 10.62 19.75 7.45
N PRO A 93 11.44 19.03 8.23
CA PRO A 93 11.33 17.57 8.34
C PRO A 93 9.94 17.11 8.83
N ALA A 94 9.34 17.87 9.75
CA ALA A 94 8.06 17.57 10.39
C ALA A 94 6.95 18.62 10.11
N GLY A 95 7.15 19.51 9.13
CA GLY A 95 6.18 20.54 8.74
C GLY A 95 6.48 21.12 7.36
N PRO A 96 5.57 21.88 6.74
CA PRO A 96 4.28 22.34 7.28
C PRO A 96 3.25 21.21 7.35
N VAL A 97 2.25 21.38 8.21
CA VAL A 97 1.06 20.53 8.25
C VAL A 97 -0.14 21.35 7.78
N PRO A 98 -0.80 20.99 6.66
CA PRO A 98 -1.94 21.74 6.13
C PRO A 98 -3.23 21.58 6.96
N THR A 99 -3.25 22.03 8.22
CA THR A 99 -4.37 21.81 9.16
C THR A 99 -5.69 22.43 8.70
N GLU A 100 -5.62 23.54 7.97
CA GLU A 100 -6.79 24.24 7.42
C GLU A 100 -7.21 23.71 6.04
N SER A 101 -6.55 22.67 5.51
CA SER A 101 -6.91 22.09 4.22
C SER A 101 -8.31 21.49 4.22
N ILE A 102 -9.00 21.60 3.09
CA ILE A 102 -10.27 20.89 2.85
C ILE A 102 -10.10 19.36 2.78
N PHE A 103 -8.87 18.88 2.61
CA PHE A 103 -8.57 17.45 2.46
C PHE A 103 -8.16 16.76 3.76
N ILE A 104 -7.69 17.50 4.77
CA ILE A 104 -7.26 16.89 6.04
C ILE A 104 -8.43 16.18 6.71
N TYR A 105 -8.21 14.98 7.21
CA TYR A 105 -9.21 14.30 8.01
C TYR A 105 -9.34 15.00 9.37
N ARG A 106 -10.58 15.33 9.71
CA ARG A 106 -10.96 16.15 10.86
C ARG A 106 -12.07 15.45 11.63
N PRO A 107 -11.85 15.08 12.91
CA PRO A 107 -12.87 14.37 13.68
C PRO A 107 -14.15 15.16 13.93
N ASP A 108 -14.06 16.49 13.94
CA ASP A 108 -15.17 17.41 14.07
C ASP A 108 -16.02 17.50 12.78
N LYS A 109 -15.43 17.18 11.62
CA LYS A 109 -16.04 17.33 10.29
C LYS A 109 -16.32 16.02 9.57
N ARG A 110 -16.77 14.99 10.29
CA ARG A 110 -16.98 13.64 9.72
C ARG A 110 -18.12 13.55 8.69
N ILE A 111 -18.96 14.58 8.55
CA ILE A 111 -19.95 14.69 7.44
C ILE A 111 -19.25 14.90 6.10
N GLU A 112 -18.11 15.58 6.10
CA GLU A 112 -17.35 15.89 4.91
C GLU A 112 -16.63 14.60 4.42
N ILE A 113 -17.40 13.64 3.88
CA ILE A 113 -16.99 12.25 3.63
C ILE A 113 -15.72 12.14 2.76
N TRP A 114 -15.45 13.14 1.93
CA TRP A 114 -14.26 13.19 1.09
C TRP A 114 -12.97 13.27 1.92
N ARG A 115 -13.03 13.79 3.15
CA ARG A 115 -11.90 13.83 4.11
C ARG A 115 -11.43 12.45 4.54
N PHE A 116 -12.29 11.42 4.48
CA PHE A 116 -11.89 10.03 4.72
C PHE A 116 -11.01 9.47 3.60
N LEU A 117 -10.95 10.12 2.44
CA LEU A 117 -10.15 9.70 1.30
C LEU A 117 -8.99 10.66 1.01
N PHE A 118 -9.26 11.96 0.86
CA PHE A 118 -8.27 12.91 0.35
C PHE A 118 -7.18 13.30 1.34
N TYR A 119 -7.28 12.89 2.61
CA TYR A 119 -6.20 13.09 3.57
C TYR A 119 -4.87 12.47 3.09
N MET A 120 -4.94 11.42 2.25
CA MET A 120 -3.79 10.76 1.64
C MET A 120 -2.89 11.71 0.82
N LEU A 121 -3.45 12.82 0.32
CA LEU A 121 -2.73 13.78 -0.53
C LEU A 121 -1.91 14.79 0.28
N LEU A 122 -2.15 14.89 1.59
CA LEU A 122 -1.46 15.83 2.48
C LEU A 122 -0.37 15.10 3.26
N HIS A 123 0.72 15.78 3.59
CA HIS A 123 1.82 15.19 4.36
C HIS A 123 2.34 16.19 5.40
N ALA A 124 2.90 15.66 6.49
CA ALA A 124 3.45 16.43 7.60
C ALA A 124 4.98 16.53 7.49
N GLY A 125 5.46 17.42 6.63
CA GLY A 125 6.88 17.60 6.35
C GLY A 125 7.49 16.62 5.33
N TRP A 126 8.72 16.91 4.94
CA TRP A 126 9.37 16.21 3.83
C TRP A 126 9.87 14.81 4.19
N LEU A 127 10.15 14.52 5.48
CA LEU A 127 10.50 13.16 5.91
C LEU A 127 9.29 12.22 5.78
N HIS A 128 8.12 12.67 6.25
CA HIS A 128 6.89 11.90 6.16
C HIS A 128 6.50 11.63 4.69
N LEU A 129 6.55 12.65 3.82
CA LEU A 129 6.34 12.46 2.39
C LEU A 129 7.39 11.51 1.79
N GLY A 130 8.67 11.77 2.04
CA GLY A 130 9.78 11.01 1.46
C GLY A 130 9.68 9.53 1.78
N PHE A 131 9.37 9.17 3.02
CA PHE A 131 9.15 7.78 3.42
C PHE A 131 7.98 7.14 2.66
N ASN A 132 6.82 7.80 2.59
CA ASN A 132 5.67 7.30 1.86
C ASN A 132 6.00 7.08 0.38
N LEU A 133 6.61 8.06 -0.29
CA LEU A 133 6.96 7.94 -1.71
C LEU A 133 7.97 6.81 -1.95
N VAL A 134 8.99 6.66 -1.09
CA VAL A 134 9.98 5.58 -1.22
C VAL A 134 9.31 4.22 -1.10
N VAL A 135 8.50 3.98 -0.06
CA VAL A 135 7.85 2.67 0.11
C VAL A 135 6.81 2.42 -0.98
N GLN A 136 6.02 3.45 -1.33
CA GLN A 136 5.02 3.39 -2.40
C GLN A 136 5.65 3.04 -3.75
N LEU A 137 6.79 3.62 -4.10
CA LEU A 137 7.48 3.33 -5.36
C LEU A 137 8.18 1.97 -5.31
N LEU A 138 8.85 1.63 -4.21
CA LEU A 138 9.58 0.37 -4.07
C LEU A 138 8.67 -0.86 -4.03
N VAL A 139 7.51 -0.76 -3.40
CA VAL A 139 6.58 -1.89 -3.22
C VAL A 139 5.41 -1.81 -4.20
N GLY A 140 4.85 -0.60 -4.38
CA GLY A 140 3.67 -0.39 -5.22
C GLY A 140 3.94 -0.55 -6.70
N LEU A 141 5.04 -0.01 -7.25
CA LEU A 141 5.31 -0.14 -8.69
C LEU A 141 5.48 -1.61 -9.11
N PRO A 142 6.30 -2.44 -8.44
CA PRO A 142 6.38 -3.86 -8.78
C PRO A 142 5.04 -4.59 -8.65
N LEU A 143 4.28 -4.34 -7.58
CA LEU A 143 2.92 -4.89 -7.43
C LEU A 143 2.03 -4.51 -8.61
N GLU A 144 2.10 -3.26 -9.05
CA GLU A 144 1.30 -2.75 -10.16
C GLU A 144 1.72 -3.36 -11.49
N MET A 145 3.02 -3.51 -11.72
CA MET A 145 3.56 -4.15 -12.92
C MET A 145 3.09 -5.61 -13.05
N VAL A 146 2.92 -6.32 -11.93
CA VAL A 146 2.54 -7.75 -11.91
C VAL A 146 1.01 -7.95 -11.89
N HIS A 147 0.30 -7.16 -11.08
CA HIS A 147 -1.13 -7.36 -10.84
C HIS A 147 -2.02 -6.36 -11.61
N GLY A 148 -1.46 -5.26 -12.10
CA GLY A 148 -2.16 -4.23 -12.87
C GLY A 148 -2.75 -3.11 -12.01
N SER A 149 -2.87 -1.92 -12.62
CA SER A 149 -3.28 -0.66 -11.98
C SER A 149 -4.56 -0.74 -11.18
N GLY A 150 -5.64 -1.31 -11.73
CA GLY A 150 -6.94 -1.34 -11.06
C GLY A 150 -6.93 -2.13 -9.75
N ARG A 151 -6.14 -3.21 -9.67
CA ARG A 151 -6.04 -4.06 -8.48
C ARG A 151 -5.25 -3.37 -7.38
N VAL A 152 -4.13 -2.77 -7.74
CA VAL A 152 -3.30 -2.00 -6.80
C VAL A 152 -4.02 -0.76 -6.31
N ALA A 153 -4.74 -0.06 -7.20
CA ALA A 153 -5.59 1.06 -6.82
C ALA A 153 -6.65 0.66 -5.80
N LEU A 154 -7.32 -0.48 -6.00
CA LEU A 154 -8.32 -0.97 -5.05
C LEU A 154 -7.71 -1.27 -3.66
N ILE A 155 -6.55 -1.93 -3.61
CA ILE A 155 -5.85 -2.22 -2.35
C ILE A 155 -5.46 -0.92 -1.64
N TYR A 156 -4.86 0.01 -2.37
CA TYR A 156 -4.38 1.28 -1.83
C TYR A 156 -5.54 2.11 -1.27
N ILE A 157 -6.61 2.31 -2.07
CA ILE A 157 -7.76 3.11 -1.67
C ILE A 157 -8.54 2.46 -0.52
N ALA A 158 -8.67 1.14 -0.50
CA ALA A 158 -9.23 0.42 0.63
C ALA A 158 -8.41 0.63 1.91
N GLY A 159 -7.07 0.63 1.79
CA GLY A 159 -6.15 0.97 2.87
C GLY A 159 -6.36 2.37 3.42
N VAL A 160 -6.43 3.36 2.53
CA VAL A 160 -6.67 4.77 2.90
C VAL A 160 -8.00 4.93 3.64
N ILE A 161 -9.09 4.36 3.12
CA ILE A 161 -10.42 4.43 3.74
C ILE A 161 -10.44 3.69 5.09
N ALA A 162 -9.83 2.50 5.16
CA ALA A 162 -9.72 1.78 6.42
C ALA A 162 -8.85 2.52 7.45
N GLY A 163 -7.83 3.26 6.99
CA GLY A 163 -6.98 4.11 7.82
C GLY A 163 -7.78 5.21 8.54
N SER A 164 -8.58 5.96 7.78
CA SER A 164 -9.41 7.05 8.33
C SER A 164 -10.59 6.53 9.14
N LEU A 165 -11.29 5.48 8.67
CA LEU A 165 -12.35 4.83 9.43
C LEU A 165 -11.83 4.22 10.74
N GLY A 166 -10.68 3.56 10.72
CA GLY A 166 -10.03 3.03 11.91
C GLY A 166 -9.67 4.12 12.91
N THR A 167 -9.01 5.19 12.43
CA THR A 167 -8.69 6.36 13.24
C THR A 167 -9.96 6.96 13.86
N SER A 168 -11.04 7.10 13.09
CA SER A 168 -12.32 7.65 13.59
C SER A 168 -12.95 6.86 14.74
N VAL A 169 -12.63 5.57 14.86
CA VAL A 169 -13.18 4.67 15.88
C VAL A 169 -12.25 4.56 17.09
N PHE A 170 -10.95 4.45 16.86
CA PHE A 170 -9.97 4.11 17.91
C PHE A 170 -9.09 5.29 18.36
N ASP A 171 -9.09 6.39 17.61
CA ASP A 171 -8.29 7.59 17.89
C ASP A 171 -9.12 8.84 17.54
N THR A 172 -10.23 9.01 18.28
CA THR A 172 -11.37 9.88 17.93
C THR A 172 -11.04 11.36 17.84
N ASP A 173 -9.92 11.81 18.39
CA ASP A 173 -9.58 13.25 18.47
C ASP A 173 -8.42 13.63 17.54
N VAL A 174 -7.94 12.70 16.72
CA VAL A 174 -6.73 12.88 15.91
C VAL A 174 -7.05 13.26 14.47
N TYR A 175 -6.34 14.28 14.00
CA TYR A 175 -6.33 14.69 12.61
C TYR A 175 -5.44 13.73 11.83
N LEU A 176 -5.82 13.40 10.60
CA LEU A 176 -5.06 12.47 9.78
C LEU A 176 -4.62 13.14 8.48
N VAL A 177 -3.35 12.96 8.16
CA VAL A 177 -2.69 13.30 6.89
C VAL A 177 -1.75 12.16 6.52
N GLY A 178 -1.52 11.96 5.24
CA GLY A 178 -0.50 11.05 4.72
C GLY A 178 -1.09 9.86 3.97
N ALA A 179 -0.36 9.44 2.94
CA ALA A 179 -0.63 8.26 2.11
C ALA A 179 -0.52 6.92 2.87
N SER A 180 -0.09 6.94 4.13
CA SER A 180 0.43 5.77 4.83
C SER A 180 -0.60 4.66 5.03
N GLY A 181 -1.89 4.97 5.17
CA GLY A 181 -2.94 3.93 5.18
C GLY A 181 -2.93 3.07 3.90
N GLY A 182 -2.71 3.69 2.73
CA GLY A 182 -2.56 3.00 1.45
C GLY A 182 -1.20 2.30 1.32
N VAL A 183 -0.11 2.94 1.76
CA VAL A 183 1.24 2.36 1.74
C VAL A 183 1.33 1.09 2.60
N TYR A 184 0.76 1.11 3.82
CA TYR A 184 0.70 -0.07 4.68
C TYR A 184 -0.22 -1.15 4.11
N ALA A 185 -1.26 -0.77 3.35
CA ALA A 185 -2.05 -1.75 2.62
C ALA A 185 -1.24 -2.46 1.52
N LEU A 186 -0.39 -1.73 0.78
CA LEU A 186 0.52 -2.32 -0.20
C LEU A 186 1.57 -3.23 0.45
N LEU A 187 2.17 -2.79 1.56
CA LEU A 187 3.11 -3.60 2.35
C LEU A 187 2.45 -4.90 2.84
N ALA A 188 1.22 -4.82 3.36
CA ALA A 188 0.49 -5.98 3.85
C ALA A 188 0.04 -6.91 2.72
N ALA A 189 -0.34 -6.37 1.55
CA ALA A 189 -0.66 -7.16 0.37
C ALA A 189 0.59 -7.89 -0.16
N HIS A 190 1.76 -7.23 -0.16
CA HIS A 190 3.03 -7.87 -0.47
C HIS A 190 3.40 -8.95 0.56
N LEU A 191 3.23 -8.67 1.86
CA LEU A 191 3.41 -9.65 2.93
C LEU A 191 2.51 -10.88 2.72
N ALA A 192 1.23 -10.68 2.38
CA ALA A 192 0.30 -11.77 2.07
C ALA A 192 0.83 -12.64 0.92
N ASN A 193 1.33 -12.01 -0.14
CA ASN A 193 1.94 -12.71 -1.27
C ASN A 193 3.18 -13.51 -0.83
N VAL A 194 4.03 -12.94 0.03
CA VAL A 194 5.21 -13.62 0.58
C VAL A 194 4.83 -14.81 1.45
N LEU A 195 3.82 -14.68 2.32
CA LEU A 195 3.40 -15.74 3.24
C LEU A 195 2.74 -16.91 2.50
N LEU A 196 1.88 -16.63 1.53
CA LEU A 196 1.22 -17.68 0.73
C LEU A 196 2.22 -18.48 -0.10
N ASN A 197 3.31 -17.83 -0.55
CA ASN A 197 4.25 -18.41 -1.49
C ASN A 197 5.65 -18.59 -0.91
N TYR A 198 5.77 -18.60 0.42
CA TYR A 198 7.04 -18.58 1.13
C TYR A 198 8.01 -19.68 0.67
N ASN A 199 7.48 -20.89 0.45
CA ASN A 199 8.28 -22.06 0.03
C ASN A 199 8.82 -21.95 -1.40
N ASN A 200 8.26 -21.07 -2.22
CA ASN A 200 8.58 -20.89 -3.63
C ASN A 200 9.40 -19.61 -3.89
N MET A 201 9.60 -18.77 -2.88
CA MET A 201 10.32 -17.51 -3.00
C MET A 201 11.77 -17.66 -2.53
N GLN A 202 12.71 -17.23 -3.37
CA GLN A 202 14.11 -17.15 -2.97
C GLN A 202 14.27 -16.05 -1.91
N CYS A 203 15.05 -16.32 -0.87
CA CYS A 203 15.32 -15.37 0.21
C CYS A 203 14.08 -14.82 0.93
N GLY A 204 13.00 -15.60 1.07
CA GLY A 204 11.77 -15.18 1.74
C GLY A 204 11.97 -14.56 3.13
N ILE A 205 12.96 -15.05 3.91
CA ILE A 205 13.26 -14.49 5.24
C ILE A 205 13.84 -13.07 5.20
N LEU A 206 14.67 -12.75 4.19
CA LEU A 206 15.22 -11.40 4.00
C LEU A 206 14.12 -10.43 3.56
N ARG A 207 13.18 -10.90 2.73
CA ARG A 207 12.00 -10.13 2.32
C ARG A 207 11.11 -9.81 3.51
N LEU A 208 10.78 -10.81 4.33
CA LEU A 208 10.04 -10.62 5.57
C LEU A 208 10.76 -9.64 6.51
N PHE A 209 12.07 -9.82 6.70
CA PHE A 209 12.86 -8.90 7.51
C PHE A 209 12.80 -7.46 6.97
N GLY A 210 12.92 -7.26 5.66
CA GLY A 210 12.80 -5.94 5.03
C GLY A 210 11.45 -5.28 5.27
N ILE A 211 10.35 -6.03 5.07
CA ILE A 211 8.98 -5.54 5.32
C ILE A 211 8.82 -5.14 6.79
N PHE A 212 9.20 -6.01 7.73
CA PHE A 212 9.07 -5.72 9.16
C PHE A 212 10.00 -4.59 9.60
N ALA A 213 11.23 -4.50 9.10
CA ALA A 213 12.15 -3.42 9.44
C ALA A 213 11.60 -2.05 8.99
N ILE A 214 11.11 -1.96 7.75
CA ILE A 214 10.49 -0.74 7.21
C ILE A 214 9.26 -0.37 8.04
N ALA A 215 8.33 -1.32 8.23
CA ALA A 215 7.09 -1.08 8.94
C ALA A 215 7.32 -0.71 10.43
N SER A 216 8.26 -1.37 11.11
CA SER A 216 8.58 -1.09 12.51
C SER A 216 9.31 0.22 12.69
N CYS A 217 10.18 0.62 11.76
CA CYS A 217 10.88 1.91 11.83
C CYS A 217 9.88 3.08 11.73
N ASP A 218 8.93 2.99 10.80
CA ASP A 218 7.93 4.05 10.60
C ASP A 218 6.82 4.06 11.66
N VAL A 219 6.29 2.90 12.07
CA VAL A 219 5.38 2.84 13.24
C VAL A 219 6.10 3.32 14.49
N GLY A 220 7.36 2.94 14.68
CA GLY A 220 8.19 3.40 15.81
C GLY A 220 8.36 4.91 15.81
N TYR A 221 8.61 5.52 14.65
CA TYR A 221 8.67 6.97 14.49
C TYR A 221 7.33 7.65 14.77
N ALA A 222 6.20 7.10 14.29
CA ALA A 222 4.86 7.61 14.57
C ALA A 222 4.51 7.55 16.07
N ILE A 223 4.91 6.49 16.76
CA ILE A 223 4.74 6.35 18.22
C ILE A 223 5.66 7.35 18.95
N TYR A 224 6.93 7.45 18.56
CA TYR A 224 7.90 8.35 19.19
C TYR A 224 7.48 9.81 19.05
N SER A 225 7.14 10.25 17.85
CA SER A 225 6.68 11.63 17.60
C SER A 225 5.41 11.99 18.38
N ARG A 226 4.53 11.01 18.65
CA ARG A 226 3.31 11.22 19.43
C ARG A 226 3.55 11.37 20.94
N TYR A 227 4.45 10.56 21.51
CA TYR A 227 4.58 10.45 22.97
C TYR A 227 5.86 11.07 23.55
N ALA A 228 6.91 11.25 22.74
CA ALA A 228 8.21 11.70 23.20
C ALA A 228 8.58 13.11 22.74
N GLU A 229 8.03 13.58 21.62
CA GLU A 229 8.24 14.95 21.14
C GLU A 229 7.05 15.85 21.53
N GLU A 230 7.31 17.02 22.10
CA GLU A 230 6.36 18.13 22.19
C GLU A 230 6.19 18.80 20.80
N ILE A 231 5.83 18.03 19.77
CA ILE A 231 5.58 18.58 18.44
C ILE A 231 4.34 19.47 18.51
N MET A 232 4.50 20.73 18.08
CA MET A 232 3.39 21.61 17.75
C MET A 232 2.80 21.19 16.39
N GLY A 233 1.93 20.19 16.40
CA GLY A 233 1.24 19.68 15.21
C GLY A 233 0.42 18.42 15.50
N PRO A 234 -0.59 18.08 14.68
CA PRO A 234 -1.37 16.87 14.89
C PRO A 234 -0.49 15.62 14.71
N PRO A 235 -0.56 14.65 15.64
CA PRO A 235 0.28 13.46 15.60
C PRO A 235 -0.07 12.57 14.41
N VAL A 236 0.93 11.88 13.85
CA VAL A 236 0.69 10.82 12.85
C VAL A 236 -0.02 9.65 13.54
N SER A 237 -1.16 9.23 13.00
CA SER A 237 -1.95 8.12 13.56
C SER A 237 -1.31 6.77 13.23
N TYR A 238 -0.75 6.09 14.24
CA TYR A 238 -0.34 4.69 14.09
C TYR A 238 -1.55 3.75 13.87
N VAL A 239 -2.76 4.16 14.26
CA VAL A 239 -3.99 3.40 14.00
C VAL A 239 -4.27 3.32 12.50
N ALA A 240 -4.04 4.41 11.77
CA ALA A 240 -4.21 4.42 10.32
C ALA A 240 -3.29 3.42 9.61
N HIS A 241 -2.05 3.27 10.10
CA HIS A 241 -1.10 2.28 9.57
C HIS A 241 -1.62 0.85 9.83
N LEU A 242 -2.10 0.58 11.04
CA LEU A 242 -2.60 -0.75 11.43
C LEU A 242 -3.86 -1.15 10.66
N THR A 243 -4.86 -0.27 10.58
CA THR A 243 -6.12 -0.60 9.88
C THR A 243 -5.94 -0.59 8.36
N GLY A 244 -5.05 0.25 7.83
CA GLY A 244 -4.58 0.17 6.44
C GLY A 244 -3.92 -1.17 6.13
N ALA A 245 -3.00 -1.64 6.98
CA ALA A 245 -2.38 -2.96 6.84
C ALA A 245 -3.41 -4.10 6.90
N LEU A 246 -4.39 -4.03 7.80
CA LEU A 246 -5.46 -5.03 7.89
C LEU A 246 -6.31 -5.07 6.60
N ALA A 247 -6.63 -3.90 6.04
CA ALA A 247 -7.32 -3.80 4.76
C ALA A 247 -6.47 -4.35 3.61
N GLY A 248 -5.17 -4.05 3.57
CA GLY A 248 -4.26 -4.60 2.57
C GLY A 248 -4.10 -6.11 2.65
N LEU A 249 -4.01 -6.67 3.86
CA LEU A 249 -3.96 -8.12 4.07
C LEU A 249 -5.25 -8.78 3.57
N THR A 250 -6.41 -8.23 3.94
CA THR A 250 -7.71 -8.80 3.56
C THR A 250 -8.00 -8.61 2.06
N ILE A 251 -8.00 -7.39 1.53
CA ILE A 251 -8.26 -7.10 0.12
C ILE A 251 -7.17 -7.67 -0.80
N GLY A 252 -5.90 -7.65 -0.36
CA GLY A 252 -4.79 -8.25 -1.11
C GLY A 252 -5.02 -9.74 -1.36
N LEU A 253 -5.47 -10.49 -0.35
CA LEU A 253 -5.84 -11.91 -0.51
C LEU A 253 -7.02 -12.11 -1.49
N LEU A 254 -7.91 -11.12 -1.63
CA LEU A 254 -9.06 -11.23 -2.52
C LEU A 254 -8.74 -10.90 -3.98
N VAL A 255 -7.91 -9.88 -4.19
CA VAL A 255 -7.76 -9.20 -5.48
C VAL A 255 -6.45 -9.57 -6.17
N LEU A 256 -5.39 -9.92 -5.44
CA LEU A 256 -4.14 -10.33 -6.06
C LEU A 256 -4.33 -11.62 -6.86
N LYS A 257 -3.60 -11.70 -7.97
CA LYS A 257 -3.68 -12.81 -8.93
C LYS A 257 -3.11 -14.04 -8.24
N ASN A 258 -3.97 -14.99 -7.86
CA ASN A 258 -3.53 -16.29 -7.39
C ASN A 258 -3.50 -17.26 -8.58
N PHE A 259 -2.30 -17.75 -8.92
CA PHE A 259 -2.08 -18.59 -10.11
C PHE A 259 -2.37 -20.07 -9.86
N GLU A 260 -2.45 -20.51 -8.59
CA GLU A 260 -2.94 -21.83 -8.20
C GLU A 260 -3.99 -21.68 -7.10
N GLN A 261 -5.27 -22.01 -7.36
CA GLN A 261 -6.31 -21.96 -6.33
C GLN A 261 -6.50 -23.31 -5.63
N LYS A 262 -6.22 -23.36 -4.33
CA LYS A 262 -6.53 -24.51 -3.46
C LYS A 262 -7.82 -24.28 -2.67
N LEU A 263 -8.50 -25.35 -2.25
CA LEU A 263 -9.76 -25.27 -1.50
C LEU A 263 -9.64 -24.44 -0.19
N HIS A 264 -8.52 -24.59 0.53
CA HIS A 264 -8.25 -23.81 1.74
C HIS A 264 -8.11 -22.31 1.47
N GLU A 265 -7.61 -21.92 0.28
CA GLU A 265 -7.48 -20.52 -0.11
C GLU A 265 -8.85 -19.90 -0.41
N GLN A 266 -9.81 -20.68 -0.92
CA GLN A 266 -11.20 -20.22 -1.10
C GLN A 266 -11.89 -19.95 0.25
N LEU A 267 -11.62 -20.76 1.28
CA LEU A 267 -12.14 -20.50 2.63
C LEU A 267 -11.53 -19.22 3.21
N LEU A 268 -10.21 -19.05 3.10
CA LEU A 268 -9.51 -17.84 3.54
C LEU A 268 -10.04 -16.59 2.82
N TRP A 269 -10.39 -16.71 1.54
CA TRP A 269 -11.01 -15.65 0.76
C TRP A 269 -12.33 -15.18 1.39
N TRP A 270 -13.26 -16.10 1.70
CA TRP A 270 -14.53 -15.72 2.33
C TRP A 270 -14.36 -15.14 3.73
N ILE A 271 -13.41 -15.67 4.52
CA ILE A 271 -13.09 -15.13 5.83
C ILE A 271 -12.54 -13.71 5.70
N ALA A 272 -11.58 -13.47 4.80
CA ALA A 272 -10.99 -12.15 4.58
C ALA A 272 -12.03 -11.13 4.14
N LEU A 273 -12.91 -11.50 3.20
CA LEU A 273 -14.02 -10.65 2.75
C LEU A 273 -15.00 -10.35 3.90
N GLY A 274 -15.37 -11.37 4.68
CA GLY A 274 -16.27 -11.22 5.82
C GLY A 274 -15.71 -10.28 6.90
N VAL A 275 -14.43 -10.44 7.24
CA VAL A 275 -13.73 -9.58 8.22
C VAL A 275 -13.66 -8.14 7.72
N TYR A 276 -13.22 -7.92 6.48
CA TYR A 276 -13.14 -6.57 5.91
C TYR A 276 -14.51 -5.88 5.88
N ALA A 277 -15.54 -6.59 5.40
CA ALA A 277 -16.91 -6.06 5.35
C ALA A 277 -17.45 -5.75 6.75
N ALA A 278 -17.27 -6.65 7.72
CA ALA A 278 -17.72 -6.44 9.09
C ALA A 278 -17.04 -5.22 9.74
N CYS A 279 -15.72 -5.09 9.64
CA CYS A 279 -14.98 -3.94 10.17
C CYS A 279 -15.42 -2.63 9.51
N THR A 280 -15.58 -2.62 8.18
CA THR A 280 -16.00 -1.43 7.43
C THR A 280 -17.42 -1.01 7.80
N ILE A 281 -18.37 -1.95 7.83
CA ILE A 281 -19.76 -1.69 8.21
C ILE A 281 -19.82 -1.18 9.65
N PHE A 282 -19.09 -1.81 10.57
CA PHE A 282 -19.02 -1.35 11.96
C PHE A 282 -18.50 0.09 12.05
N ALA A 283 -17.41 0.42 11.37
CA ALA A 283 -16.86 1.77 11.41
C ALA A 283 -17.80 2.81 10.78
N ILE A 284 -18.49 2.47 9.67
CA ILE A 284 -19.51 3.34 9.07
C ILE A 284 -20.66 3.56 10.05
N LEU A 285 -21.19 2.50 10.66
CA LEU A 285 -22.25 2.59 11.66
C LEU A 285 -21.80 3.41 12.88
N PHE A 286 -20.55 3.24 13.33
CA PHE A 286 -19.99 4.04 14.42
C PHE A 286 -20.01 5.53 14.08
N ASN A 287 -19.61 5.90 12.86
CA ASN A 287 -19.62 7.31 12.41
C ASN A 287 -21.02 7.88 12.27
N VAL A 288 -22.00 7.07 11.85
CA VAL A 288 -23.42 7.48 11.75
C VAL A 288 -24.07 7.62 13.13
N LEU A 289 -23.79 6.69 14.05
CA LEU A 289 -24.45 6.62 15.37
C LEU A 289 -23.80 7.54 16.42
N ASN A 290 -22.59 8.05 16.16
CA ASN A 290 -21.89 8.99 17.03
C ASN A 290 -21.71 10.31 16.30
N PRO A 291 -22.76 11.15 16.18
CA PRO A 291 -22.67 12.38 15.41
C PRO A 291 -21.75 13.42 16.07
N THR A 292 -21.08 14.25 15.25
CA THR A 292 -20.31 15.42 15.68
C THR A 292 -21.22 16.58 16.10
N VAL A 293 -20.67 17.59 16.78
CA VAL A 293 -21.43 18.80 17.16
C VAL A 293 -22.05 19.46 15.92
N GLU A 294 -21.30 19.58 14.83
CA GLU A 294 -21.79 20.09 13.55
C GLU A 294 -22.97 19.27 12.99
N GLN A 295 -22.95 17.94 13.14
CA GLN A 295 -24.09 17.08 12.76
C GLN A 295 -25.34 17.40 13.58
N ILE A 296 -25.16 17.61 14.89
CA ILE A 296 -26.26 17.90 15.81
C ILE A 296 -26.84 19.30 15.57
N GLU A 297 -25.99 20.29 15.28
CA GLU A 297 -26.41 21.65 14.94
C GLU A 297 -27.19 21.70 13.61
N ASN A 298 -26.72 20.97 12.59
CA ASN A 298 -27.39 20.89 11.29
C ASN A 298 -28.74 20.15 11.34
N LEU A 299 -28.99 19.32 12.37
CA LEU A 299 -30.25 18.60 12.57
C LEU A 299 -31.40 19.48 13.10
N GLY A 300 -31.15 20.74 13.44
CA GLY A 300 -32.17 21.79 13.42
C GLY A 300 -33.27 21.77 14.50
N ASP A 301 -33.15 20.97 15.57
CA ASP A 301 -34.11 21.02 16.67
C ASP A 301 -33.50 21.70 17.90
N GLY A 302 -34.04 22.87 18.27
CA GLY A 302 -33.68 23.66 19.46
C GLY A 302 -33.87 22.97 20.82
N VAL A 303 -33.99 21.65 20.83
CA VAL A 303 -34.05 20.75 21.99
C VAL A 303 -32.67 20.11 22.28
N ASN A 304 -31.72 20.16 21.34
CA ASN A 304 -30.45 19.44 21.47
C ASN A 304 -29.34 20.15 22.24
N SER A 305 -29.50 21.40 22.67
CA SER A 305 -28.44 22.08 23.44
C SER A 305 -28.05 21.33 24.72
N GLN A 306 -29.00 20.62 25.35
CA GLN A 306 -28.72 19.83 26.56
C GLN A 306 -28.06 18.47 26.28
N TYR A 307 -28.32 17.87 25.11
CA TYR A 307 -27.60 16.68 24.63
C TYR A 307 -26.17 17.03 24.23
N VAL A 308 -25.97 18.16 23.54
CA VAL A 308 -24.64 18.68 23.18
C VAL A 308 -23.85 19.05 24.43
N TYR A 309 -24.43 19.78 25.39
CA TYR A 309 -23.80 20.14 26.66
C TYR A 309 -23.38 18.91 27.48
N ASN A 310 -24.28 17.92 27.64
CA ASN A 310 -23.99 16.72 28.44
C ASN A 310 -22.94 15.79 27.78
N ARG A 311 -22.84 15.78 26.44
CA ARG A 311 -21.94 14.88 25.71
C ARG A 311 -20.58 15.50 25.39
N PHE A 312 -20.53 16.81 25.16
CA PHE A 312 -19.32 17.51 24.69
C PHE A 312 -18.81 18.58 25.66
N GLY A 313 -19.54 18.92 26.73
CA GLY A 313 -19.06 19.79 27.80
C GLY A 313 -18.79 21.25 27.40
N VAL A 314 -19.39 21.71 26.30
CA VAL A 314 -19.30 23.09 25.80
C VAL A 314 -20.32 23.98 26.50
#